data_AF-A0A968LY71-F1
#
_entry.id   AF-A0A968LY71-F1
#
_cell.length_a   1.000
_cell.length_b   1.000
_cell.length_c   1.000
_cell.angle_alpha   90.00
_cell.angle_beta   90.00
_cell.angle_gamma   90.00
#
_symmetry.space_group_name_H-M   'P 1'
#
loop_
_entity.id
_entity.type
_entity.pdbx_description
1 polymer ?
#
loop_
_entity_poly.entity_id
_entity_poly.type
_entity_poly.pdbx_seq_one_letter_code
_entity_poly.pdbx_strand_id
1 'polypeptide(L)'
;MSKLSNITIIFLLTRAIAVTPVFAQRDLERPSFFRDGQQTIEQEIQRLERQNSSEPGDRPSSPLTIDSRQLRWQKFIFRDGGFSLWMPEGMQSEETVTLNTSAGELEFKVFATHPKPYRFLAAYSKLLDRVPNQETLLDSIGDGIIAKMNFKLKSDRAIAWQQYTGKQLNLQGEDETIIYRMYLIGQRVYLLAVGQKSVEEVSSEAINFFDSFQLLE
;
A
#
# COMPACT_ATOMS: atom_id res chain seq x y z
N MET A 1 21.48 -28.95 75.14
CA MET A 1 20.24 -29.69 74.84
C MET A 1 20.03 -29.70 73.32
N SER A 2 19.55 -30.83 72.80
CA SER A 2 19.17 -31.16 71.39
C SER A 2 20.34 -31.34 70.39
N LYS A 3 20.84 -32.57 70.10
CA LYS A 3 20.35 -33.72 69.30
C LYS A 3 20.44 -33.57 67.76
N LEU A 4 21.43 -34.29 67.22
CA LEU A 4 21.43 -35.24 66.09
C LEU A 4 20.69 -34.88 64.78
N SER A 5 21.40 -34.98 63.64
CA SER A 5 21.23 -36.11 62.71
C SER A 5 22.26 -36.08 61.56
N ASN A 6 22.82 -37.25 61.27
CA ASN A 6 23.68 -37.60 60.13
C ASN A 6 22.95 -37.43 58.79
N ILE A 7 23.67 -37.07 57.72
CA ILE A 7 23.52 -37.68 56.38
C ILE A 7 24.89 -37.66 55.66
N THR A 8 25.40 -38.86 55.36
CA THR A 8 26.49 -39.13 54.42
C THR A 8 25.95 -39.09 53.00
N ILE A 9 26.57 -38.31 52.10
CA ILE A 9 26.36 -38.41 50.65
C ILE A 9 27.71 -38.52 49.95
N ILE A 10 27.93 -39.69 49.37
CA ILE A 10 29.00 -40.02 48.42
C ILE A 10 28.55 -39.53 47.05
N PHE A 11 29.35 -38.70 46.37
CA PHE A 11 29.20 -38.49 44.93
C PHE A 11 30.53 -38.62 44.17
N LEU A 12 30.53 -39.69 43.38
CA LEU A 12 31.28 -40.03 42.17
C LEU A 12 32.26 -38.99 41.59
N LEU A 13 33.49 -39.48 41.37
CA LEU A 13 34.47 -38.95 40.41
C LEU A 13 33.93 -39.05 38.96
N THR A 14 33.60 -37.91 38.36
CA THR A 14 33.34 -37.80 36.93
C THR A 14 34.64 -37.53 36.18
N ARG A 15 35.03 -38.44 35.28
CA ARG A 15 36.17 -38.28 34.38
C ARG A 15 35.93 -37.11 33.42
N ALA A 16 36.91 -36.20 33.33
CA ALA A 16 36.98 -35.21 32.27
C ALA A 16 37.25 -35.90 30.93
N ILE A 17 36.30 -35.82 30.01
CA ILE A 17 36.49 -36.20 28.60
C ILE A 17 37.16 -35.01 27.93
N ALA A 18 38.40 -35.19 27.49
CA ALA A 18 39.09 -34.25 26.62
C ALA A 18 38.37 -34.25 25.26
N VAL A 19 37.72 -33.13 24.93
CA VAL A 19 37.22 -32.88 23.58
C VAL A 19 38.37 -32.30 22.79
N THR A 20 39.03 -33.11 21.98
CA THR A 20 39.96 -32.60 20.95
C THR A 20 39.14 -31.88 19.88
N PRO A 21 39.45 -30.62 19.53
CA PRO A 21 38.80 -29.98 18.40
C PRO A 21 39.17 -30.75 17.12
N VAL A 22 38.16 -31.29 16.44
CA VAL A 22 38.30 -31.83 15.09
C VAL A 22 38.51 -30.64 14.17
N PHE A 23 39.76 -30.36 13.81
CA PHE A 23 40.08 -29.51 12.67
C PHE A 23 39.65 -30.25 11.41
N ALA A 24 38.50 -29.87 10.86
CA ALA A 24 38.11 -30.25 9.52
C ALA A 24 39.00 -29.51 8.51
N GLN A 25 40.20 -30.04 8.27
CA GLN A 25 40.98 -29.70 7.08
C GLN A 25 40.34 -30.38 5.87
N ARG A 26 39.39 -29.70 5.24
CA ARG A 26 39.10 -29.87 3.82
C ARG A 26 39.09 -28.49 3.20
N ASP A 27 40.25 -28.11 2.72
CA ASP A 27 40.45 -27.05 1.72
C ASP A 27 39.75 -27.52 0.42
N LEU A 28 38.42 -27.51 0.45
CA LEU A 28 37.59 -27.68 -0.74
C LEU A 28 37.86 -26.42 -1.56
N GLU A 29 38.66 -26.59 -2.61
CA GLU A 29 39.03 -25.56 -3.58
C GLU A 29 37.80 -24.71 -3.92
N ARG A 30 37.65 -23.59 -3.21
CA ARG A 30 36.56 -22.66 -3.46
C ARG A 30 36.82 -22.10 -4.86
N PRO A 31 35.91 -22.30 -5.83
CA PRO A 31 36.12 -21.87 -7.19
C PRO A 31 36.58 -20.41 -7.22
N SER A 32 37.60 -20.10 -8.03
CA SER A 32 38.22 -18.77 -8.06
C SER A 32 37.18 -17.67 -8.26
N PHE A 33 36.14 -17.94 -9.05
CA PHE A 33 34.96 -17.09 -9.24
C PHE A 33 34.42 -16.47 -7.94
N PHE A 34 34.33 -17.21 -6.83
CA PHE A 34 33.83 -16.66 -5.57
C PHE A 34 34.86 -15.79 -4.84
N ARG A 35 36.16 -16.09 -4.97
CA ARG A 35 37.24 -15.26 -4.41
C ARG A 35 37.40 -13.97 -5.22
N ASP A 36 37.44 -14.09 -6.53
CA ASP A 36 37.55 -12.98 -7.47
C ASP A 36 36.31 -12.09 -7.38
N GLY A 37 35.12 -12.69 -7.23
CA GLY A 37 33.87 -11.97 -6.97
C GLY A 37 33.89 -11.20 -5.65
N GLN A 38 34.39 -11.79 -4.56
CA GLN A 38 34.53 -11.09 -3.27
C GLN A 38 35.47 -9.89 -3.38
N GLN A 39 36.62 -10.06 -4.03
CA GLN A 39 37.58 -8.96 -4.23
C GLN A 39 37.01 -7.86 -5.12
N THR A 40 36.27 -8.22 -6.17
CA THR A 40 35.61 -7.25 -7.07
C THR A 40 34.57 -6.43 -6.31
N ILE A 41 33.77 -7.07 -5.46
CA ILE A 41 32.76 -6.40 -4.64
C ILE A 41 33.43 -5.47 -3.61
N GLU A 42 34.48 -5.90 -2.93
CA GLU A 42 35.20 -5.07 -1.96
C GLU A 42 35.87 -3.85 -2.61
N GLN A 43 36.44 -4.02 -3.81
CA GLN A 43 36.99 -2.93 -4.59
C GLN A 43 35.91 -1.92 -4.98
N GLU A 44 34.74 -2.39 -5.40
CA GLU A 44 33.63 -1.51 -5.77
C GLU A 44 33.03 -0.78 -4.55
N ILE A 45 32.93 -1.44 -3.39
CA ILE A 45 32.52 -0.80 -2.12
C ILE A 45 33.50 0.32 -1.74
N GLN A 46 34.80 0.06 -1.75
CA GLN A 46 35.81 1.08 -1.43
C GLN A 46 35.78 2.24 -2.44
N ARG A 47 35.53 1.96 -3.72
CA ARG A 47 35.37 2.99 -4.76
C ARG A 47 34.19 3.91 -4.45
N LEU A 48 33.05 3.34 -4.07
CA LEU A 48 31.84 4.08 -3.71
C LEU A 48 32.00 4.87 -2.40
N GLU A 49 32.66 4.30 -1.39
CA GLU A 49 32.93 5.01 -0.12
C GLU A 49 33.83 6.23 -0.32
N ARG A 50 34.89 6.12 -1.15
CA ARG A 50 35.77 7.25 -1.47
C ARG A 50 35.06 8.35 -2.26
N GLN A 51 34.16 7.98 -3.18
CA GLN A 51 33.31 8.96 -3.87
C GLN A 51 32.38 9.69 -2.90
N ASN A 52 31.87 9.01 -1.87
CA ASN A 52 31.00 9.62 -0.85
C ASN A 52 31.75 10.43 0.23
N SER A 53 33.07 10.30 0.33
CA SER A 53 33.90 10.92 1.38
C SER A 53 34.62 12.20 0.96
N SER A 54 34.43 12.66 -0.29
CA SER A 54 35.09 13.86 -0.82
C SER A 54 34.16 15.09 -0.74
N GLU A 55 34.44 15.96 0.22
CA GLU A 55 33.90 17.32 0.45
C GLU A 55 32.38 17.55 0.70
N PRO A 56 32.02 18.45 1.64
CA PRO A 56 30.64 18.83 1.93
C PRO A 56 30.14 19.86 0.92
N GLY A 57 29.66 19.42 -0.25
CA GLY A 57 29.10 20.35 -1.23
C GLY A 57 28.25 19.71 -2.31
N ASP A 58 28.71 18.61 -2.89
CA ASP A 58 28.03 17.95 -4.01
C ASP A 58 28.04 16.43 -3.81
N ARG A 59 26.98 15.91 -3.20
CA ARG A 59 26.72 14.45 -3.18
C ARG A 59 26.00 14.08 -4.47
N PRO A 60 26.64 13.42 -5.47
CA PRO A 60 25.87 12.69 -6.47
C PRO A 60 25.08 11.60 -5.74
N SER A 61 23.79 11.50 -6.06
CA SER A 61 22.85 10.56 -5.44
C SER A 61 23.44 9.15 -5.43
N SER A 62 23.53 8.52 -4.25
CA SER A 62 23.89 7.09 -4.15
C SER A 62 23.01 6.28 -5.12
N PRO A 63 23.58 5.38 -5.95
CA PRO A 63 22.83 4.61 -6.94
C PRO A 63 21.82 3.60 -6.35
N LEU A 64 21.77 3.47 -5.02
CA LEU A 64 20.81 2.66 -4.27
C LEU A 64 19.87 3.50 -3.39
N THR A 65 19.68 4.77 -3.72
CA THR A 65 18.62 5.56 -3.08
C THR A 65 17.32 5.21 -3.78
N ILE A 66 16.51 4.31 -3.21
CA ILE A 66 15.09 4.22 -3.60
C ILE A 66 14.52 5.61 -3.31
N ASP A 67 14.26 6.40 -4.36
CA ASP A 67 13.65 7.71 -4.19
C ASP A 67 12.21 7.50 -3.72
N SER A 68 12.03 7.49 -2.40
CA SER A 68 10.74 7.31 -1.72
C SER A 68 9.77 8.46 -1.98
N ARG A 69 10.17 9.45 -2.78
CA ARG A 69 9.36 10.59 -3.20
C ARG A 69 8.50 10.31 -4.45
N GLN A 70 8.76 9.22 -5.17
CA GLN A 70 7.97 8.86 -6.35
C GLN A 70 7.08 7.65 -6.07
N LEU A 71 5.77 7.81 -6.31
CA LEU A 71 4.82 6.72 -6.26
C LEU A 71 5.18 5.66 -7.31
N ARG A 72 5.36 4.41 -6.88
CA ARG A 72 5.52 3.27 -7.79
C ARG A 72 4.16 2.76 -8.17
N TRP A 73 3.78 2.92 -9.44
CA TRP A 73 2.46 2.54 -9.93
C TRP A 73 2.46 1.11 -10.45
N GLN A 74 1.39 0.38 -10.15
CA GLN A 74 1.13 -0.92 -10.73
C GLN A 74 -0.33 -1.03 -11.20
N LYS A 75 -0.54 -1.82 -12.26
CA LYS A 75 -1.88 -2.06 -12.80
C LYS A 75 -2.58 -3.13 -11.97
N PHE A 76 -3.78 -2.82 -11.50
CA PHE A 76 -4.68 -3.76 -10.84
C PHE A 76 -5.82 -4.13 -11.78
N ILE A 77 -6.19 -5.41 -11.78
CA ILE A 77 -7.29 -5.96 -12.58
C ILE A 77 -8.31 -6.56 -11.63
N PHE A 78 -9.46 -5.91 -11.50
CA PHE A 78 -10.58 -6.33 -10.66
C PHE A 78 -11.56 -7.14 -11.49
N ARG A 79 -11.26 -8.42 -11.73
CA ARG A 79 -12.05 -9.31 -12.60
C ARG A 79 -13.52 -9.37 -12.18
N ASP A 80 -13.79 -9.53 -10.88
CA ASP A 80 -15.14 -9.54 -10.31
C ASP A 80 -15.92 -8.23 -10.56
N GLY A 81 -15.21 -7.11 -10.60
CA GLY A 81 -15.78 -5.79 -10.86
C GLY A 81 -15.83 -5.42 -12.35
N GLY A 82 -15.17 -6.17 -13.22
CA GLY A 82 -15.10 -5.89 -14.65
C GLY A 82 -14.31 -4.63 -15.01
N PHE A 83 -13.28 -4.27 -14.23
CA PHE A 83 -12.47 -3.08 -14.50
C PHE A 83 -10.99 -3.26 -14.13
N SER A 84 -10.16 -2.33 -14.58
CA SER A 84 -8.77 -2.18 -14.20
C SER A 84 -8.43 -0.71 -13.95
N LEU A 85 -7.40 -0.48 -13.16
CA LEU A 85 -6.82 0.85 -12.97
C LEU A 85 -5.37 0.75 -12.49
N TRP A 86 -4.67 1.88 -12.53
CA TRP A 86 -3.34 2.00 -11.95
C TRP A 86 -3.46 2.54 -10.53
N MET A 87 -2.84 1.86 -9.58
CA MET A 87 -2.72 2.34 -8.19
C MET A 87 -1.27 2.26 -7.74
N PRO A 88 -0.85 3.17 -6.86
CA PRO A 88 0.48 3.10 -6.30
C PRO A 88 0.64 1.94 -5.32
N GLU A 89 1.85 1.42 -5.23
CA GLU A 89 2.28 0.57 -4.14
C GLU A 89 2.16 1.31 -2.79
N GLY A 90 1.90 0.55 -1.73
CA GLY A 90 1.74 1.08 -0.38
C GLY A 90 1.06 0.06 0.50
N MET A 91 0.69 0.45 1.73
CA MET A 91 -0.14 -0.39 2.58
C MET A 91 -1.51 -0.56 1.93
N GLN A 92 -1.88 -1.82 1.68
CA GLN A 92 -3.11 -2.19 1.00
C GLN A 92 -4.15 -2.67 2.00
N SER A 93 -5.42 -2.41 1.72
CA SER A 93 -6.55 -2.97 2.45
C SER A 93 -7.66 -3.33 1.47
N GLU A 94 -8.33 -4.44 1.74
CA GLU A 94 -9.54 -4.85 1.03
C GLU A 94 -10.62 -5.16 2.06
N GLU A 95 -11.80 -4.58 1.87
CA GLU A 95 -12.94 -4.76 2.77
C GLU A 95 -14.27 -4.63 2.03
N THR A 96 -15.32 -5.14 2.65
CA THR A 96 -16.69 -4.93 2.20
C THR A 96 -17.33 -3.85 3.05
N VAL A 97 -17.81 -2.79 2.41
CA VAL A 97 -18.46 -1.66 3.08
C VAL A 97 -19.91 -1.56 2.64
N THR A 98 -20.80 -1.64 3.62
CA THR A 98 -22.20 -1.26 3.46
C THR A 98 -22.37 0.26 3.56
N LEU A 99 -23.11 0.83 2.62
CA LEU A 99 -23.57 2.21 2.63
C LEU A 99 -25.10 2.24 2.70
N ASN A 100 -25.63 2.89 3.72
CA ASN A 100 -27.06 3.18 3.81
C ASN A 100 -27.36 4.43 2.97
N THR A 101 -28.23 4.27 1.97
CA THR A 101 -28.65 5.36 1.09
C THR A 101 -30.17 5.47 1.11
N SER A 102 -30.73 6.61 0.67
CA SER A 102 -32.18 6.75 0.50
C SER A 102 -32.76 5.79 -0.56
N ALA A 103 -31.93 5.26 -1.46
CA ALA A 103 -32.29 4.23 -2.43
C ALA A 103 -32.19 2.79 -1.89
N GLY A 104 -31.73 2.61 -0.65
CA GLY A 104 -31.52 1.31 -0.01
C GLY A 104 -30.07 1.08 0.43
N GLU A 105 -29.82 -0.13 0.93
CA GLU A 105 -28.48 -0.56 1.34
C GLU A 105 -27.65 -0.97 0.11
N LEU A 106 -26.45 -0.41 -0.02
CA LEU A 106 -25.52 -0.74 -1.08
C LEU A 106 -24.23 -1.30 -0.51
N GLU A 107 -23.89 -2.52 -0.92
CA GLU A 107 -22.65 -3.18 -0.54
C GLU A 107 -21.57 -2.93 -1.60
N PHE A 108 -20.43 -2.41 -1.16
CA PHE A 108 -19.24 -2.16 -1.98
C PHE A 108 -18.10 -3.08 -1.57
N LYS A 109 -17.44 -3.70 -2.56
CA LYS A 109 -16.09 -4.22 -2.39
C LYS A 109 -15.13 -3.05 -2.57
N VAL A 110 -14.33 -2.77 -1.55
CA VAL A 110 -13.43 -1.61 -1.48
C VAL A 110 -11.99 -2.09 -1.42
N PHE A 111 -11.16 -1.57 -2.31
CA PHE A 111 -9.73 -1.76 -2.32
C PHE A 111 -9.03 -0.41 -2.18
N ALA A 112 -8.08 -0.29 -1.25
CA ALA A 112 -7.39 0.97 -0.99
C ALA A 112 -5.87 0.79 -0.81
N THR A 113 -5.12 1.83 -1.19
CA THR A 113 -3.67 1.94 -1.01
C THR A 113 -3.32 3.25 -0.32
N HIS A 114 -2.39 3.22 0.64
CA HIS A 114 -2.10 4.36 1.52
C HIS A 114 -0.63 4.86 1.44
N PRO A 115 -0.09 5.23 0.26
CA PRO A 115 1.24 5.83 0.20
C PRO A 115 1.20 7.29 0.65
N LYS A 116 1.88 7.64 1.75
CA LYS A 116 1.91 9.03 2.22
C LYS A 116 2.48 9.97 1.15
N PRO A 117 1.88 11.16 0.90
CA PRO A 117 0.77 11.79 1.63
C PRO A 117 -0.64 11.49 1.07
N TYR A 118 -0.79 10.45 0.27
CA TYR A 118 -2.01 10.12 -0.46
C TYR A 118 -2.74 8.88 0.10
N ARG A 119 -4.02 8.79 -0.25
CA ARG A 119 -4.83 7.58 -0.12
C ARG A 119 -5.62 7.40 -1.40
N PHE A 120 -5.51 6.24 -2.03
CA PHE A 120 -6.25 5.91 -3.24
C PHE A 120 -7.22 4.78 -2.93
N LEU A 121 -8.43 4.86 -3.48
CA LEU A 121 -9.48 3.88 -3.24
C LEU A 121 -10.21 3.59 -4.54
N ALA A 122 -10.37 2.32 -4.85
CA ALA A 122 -11.22 1.81 -5.91
C ALA A 122 -12.27 0.89 -5.29
N ALA A 123 -13.53 1.13 -5.61
CA ALA A 123 -14.64 0.35 -5.10
C ALA A 123 -15.69 0.11 -6.19
N TYR A 124 -16.42 -0.99 -6.03
CA TYR A 124 -17.53 -1.33 -6.90
C TYR A 124 -18.64 -2.01 -6.11
N SER A 125 -19.88 -1.68 -6.43
CA SER A 125 -21.05 -2.29 -5.80
C SER A 125 -21.23 -3.72 -6.27
N LYS A 126 -22.04 -4.51 -5.55
CA LYS A 126 -22.73 -5.67 -6.17
C LYS A 126 -23.59 -5.20 -7.35
N LEU A 127 -23.96 -6.14 -8.24
CA LEU A 127 -24.95 -5.85 -9.28
C LEU A 127 -26.27 -5.49 -8.61
N LEU A 128 -26.88 -4.40 -9.08
CA LEU A 128 -28.16 -3.93 -8.61
C LEU A 128 -29.28 -4.69 -9.31
N ASP A 129 -30.21 -5.28 -8.56
CA ASP A 129 -31.37 -5.97 -9.13
C ASP A 129 -32.31 -5.02 -9.90
N ARG A 130 -32.35 -3.76 -9.44
CA ARG A 130 -33.03 -2.66 -10.10
C ARG A 130 -32.16 -1.42 -10.04
N VAL A 131 -32.02 -0.78 -11.18
CA VAL A 131 -31.33 0.49 -11.32
C VAL A 131 -32.39 1.59 -11.25
N PRO A 132 -32.46 2.39 -10.17
CA PRO A 132 -33.33 3.55 -10.13
C PRO A 132 -32.82 4.60 -11.13
N ASN A 133 -33.46 5.78 -11.16
CA ASN A 133 -32.92 6.88 -11.94
C ASN A 133 -31.44 7.12 -11.55
N GLN A 134 -30.57 7.18 -12.56
CA GLN A 134 -29.13 7.26 -12.38
C GLN A 134 -28.70 8.43 -11.50
N GLU A 135 -29.24 9.62 -11.77
CA GLU A 135 -28.90 10.84 -11.03
C GLU A 135 -29.33 10.68 -9.57
N THR A 136 -30.56 10.25 -9.33
CA THR A 136 -31.08 9.99 -7.99
C THR A 136 -30.24 8.96 -7.23
N LEU A 137 -29.74 7.91 -7.90
CA LEU A 137 -28.87 6.92 -7.26
C LEU A 137 -27.53 7.52 -6.84
N LEU A 138 -26.87 8.24 -7.74
CA LEU A 138 -25.56 8.85 -7.47
C LEU A 138 -25.68 9.95 -6.39
N ASP A 139 -26.79 10.68 -6.37
CA ASP A 139 -27.11 11.64 -5.31
C ASP A 139 -27.22 10.93 -3.95
N SER A 140 -28.02 9.87 -3.89
CA SER A 140 -28.25 9.08 -2.68
C SER A 140 -26.95 8.48 -2.11
N ILE A 141 -26.06 8.01 -2.99
CA ILE A 141 -24.72 7.52 -2.62
C ILE A 141 -23.86 8.66 -2.08
N GLY A 142 -23.89 9.81 -2.75
CA GLY A 142 -23.16 10.99 -2.31
C GLY A 142 -23.57 11.46 -0.92
N ASP A 143 -24.88 11.52 -0.66
CA ASP A 143 -25.43 11.84 0.66
C ASP A 143 -25.00 10.82 1.72
N GLY A 144 -25.03 9.52 1.38
CA GLY A 144 -24.55 8.46 2.26
C GLY A 144 -23.06 8.61 2.63
N ILE A 145 -22.21 8.96 1.65
CA ILE A 145 -20.78 9.22 1.88
C ILE A 145 -20.62 10.42 2.80
N ILE A 146 -21.29 11.54 2.50
CA ILE A 146 -21.21 12.76 3.30
C ILE A 146 -21.68 12.50 4.74
N ALA A 147 -22.79 11.79 4.93
CA ALA A 147 -23.33 11.48 6.25
C ALA A 147 -22.40 10.59 7.09
N LYS A 148 -21.65 9.68 6.46
CA LYS A 148 -20.69 8.80 7.15
C LYS A 148 -19.38 9.51 7.50
N MET A 149 -19.07 10.63 6.85
CA MET A 149 -17.78 11.31 6.97
C MET A 149 -17.91 12.62 7.74
N ASN A 150 -16.94 12.92 8.61
CA ASN A 150 -16.86 14.21 9.29
C ASN A 150 -16.14 15.27 8.41
N PHE A 151 -16.61 15.43 7.17
CA PHE A 151 -16.00 16.32 6.17
C PHE A 151 -17.02 17.35 5.66
N LYS A 152 -16.53 18.51 5.24
CA LYS A 152 -17.36 19.54 4.61
C LYS A 152 -17.41 19.34 3.09
N LEU A 153 -18.61 19.24 2.53
CA LEU A 153 -18.78 19.29 1.06
C LEU A 153 -18.32 20.64 0.51
N LYS A 154 -17.39 20.62 -0.44
CA LYS A 154 -16.88 21.82 -1.15
C LYS A 154 -17.50 21.97 -2.52
N SER A 155 -17.63 20.87 -3.25
CA SER A 155 -18.26 20.87 -4.55
C SER A 155 -18.95 19.54 -4.80
N ASP A 156 -20.09 19.64 -5.48
CA ASP A 156 -20.83 18.55 -6.05
C ASP A 156 -21.13 18.92 -7.51
N ARG A 157 -20.71 18.07 -8.46
CA ARG A 157 -20.97 18.31 -9.89
C ARG A 157 -21.11 17.02 -10.68
N ALA A 158 -21.91 17.09 -11.74
CA ALA A 158 -21.94 16.07 -12.77
C ALA A 158 -20.59 16.03 -13.52
N ILE A 159 -20.17 14.83 -13.88
CA ILE A 159 -19.00 14.56 -14.73
C ILE A 159 -19.38 13.51 -15.78
N ALA A 160 -18.51 13.31 -16.76
CA ALA A 160 -18.65 12.20 -17.71
C ALA A 160 -17.32 11.45 -17.82
N TRP A 161 -17.41 10.14 -17.95
CA TRP A 161 -16.31 9.29 -18.39
C TRP A 161 -16.77 8.53 -19.63
N GLN A 162 -16.15 8.85 -20.77
CA GLN A 162 -16.62 8.40 -22.09
C GLN A 162 -18.11 8.76 -22.30
N GLN A 163 -18.96 7.76 -22.52
CA GLN A 163 -20.41 7.89 -22.70
C GLN A 163 -21.20 7.82 -21.39
N TYR A 164 -20.55 7.55 -20.25
CA TYR A 164 -21.20 7.32 -18.97
C TYR A 164 -21.19 8.59 -18.13
N THR A 165 -22.38 9.08 -17.78
CA THR A 165 -22.51 10.17 -16.81
C THR A 165 -22.13 9.68 -15.42
N GLY A 166 -21.49 10.55 -14.65
CA GLY A 166 -21.07 10.29 -13.28
C GLY A 166 -21.22 11.53 -12.42
N LYS A 167 -20.76 11.42 -11.18
CA LYS A 167 -20.81 12.47 -10.18
C LYS A 167 -19.45 12.62 -9.50
N GLN A 168 -19.02 13.85 -9.26
CA GLN A 168 -17.81 14.15 -8.51
C GLN A 168 -18.15 14.92 -7.23
N LEU A 169 -17.63 14.44 -6.10
CA LEU A 169 -17.72 15.12 -4.81
C LEU A 169 -16.32 15.51 -4.35
N ASN A 170 -16.15 16.76 -3.93
CA ASN A 170 -14.94 17.18 -3.22
C ASN A 170 -15.31 17.45 -1.77
N LEU A 171 -14.70 16.69 -0.86
CA LEU A 171 -14.91 16.79 0.58
C LEU A 171 -13.63 17.36 1.23
N GLN A 172 -13.80 18.31 2.13
CA GLN A 172 -12.72 18.97 2.86
C GLN A 172 -12.72 18.57 4.33
N GLY A 173 -11.63 17.97 4.79
CA GLY A 173 -11.32 17.76 6.19
C GLY A 173 -10.36 18.83 6.72
N GLU A 174 -9.81 18.61 7.90
CA GLU A 174 -8.82 19.51 8.51
C GLU A 174 -7.49 19.47 7.76
N ASP A 175 -6.93 18.27 7.54
CA ASP A 175 -5.61 18.09 6.92
C ASP A 175 -5.66 17.49 5.50
N GLU A 176 -6.82 16.99 5.07
CA GLU A 176 -6.97 16.32 3.78
C GLU A 176 -8.20 16.79 3.00
N THR A 177 -8.06 16.77 1.67
CA THR A 177 -9.16 16.90 0.72
C THR A 177 -9.35 15.55 0.06
N ILE A 178 -10.60 15.08 -0.01
CA ILE A 178 -10.95 13.82 -0.67
C ILE A 178 -11.82 14.13 -1.88
N ILE A 179 -11.40 13.60 -3.03
CA ILE A 179 -12.13 13.71 -4.29
C ILE A 179 -12.72 12.34 -4.58
N TYR A 180 -14.03 12.25 -4.70
CA TYR A 180 -14.76 11.07 -5.16
C TYR A 180 -15.19 11.26 -6.60
N ARG A 181 -15.02 10.25 -7.45
CA ARG A 181 -15.71 10.11 -8.73
C ARG A 181 -16.52 8.82 -8.72
N MET A 182 -17.80 8.93 -9.01
CA MET A 182 -18.71 7.79 -9.05
C MET A 182 -19.44 7.70 -10.38
N TYR A 183 -19.61 6.48 -10.88
CA TYR A 183 -20.25 6.20 -12.16
C TYR A 183 -21.22 5.04 -11.99
N LEU A 184 -22.37 5.13 -12.65
CA LEU A 184 -23.27 4.00 -12.84
C LEU A 184 -23.08 3.49 -14.26
N ILE A 185 -22.57 2.26 -14.39
CA ILE A 185 -22.29 1.63 -15.67
C ILE A 185 -23.00 0.28 -15.70
N GLY A 186 -23.99 0.15 -16.56
CA GLY A 186 -24.91 -0.99 -16.55
C GLY A 186 -25.68 -1.06 -15.23
N GLN A 187 -25.53 -2.17 -14.49
CA GLN A 187 -26.18 -2.40 -13.20
C GLN A 187 -25.18 -2.31 -12.03
N ARG A 188 -24.06 -1.59 -12.21
CA ARG A 188 -23.01 -1.50 -11.19
C ARG A 188 -22.57 -0.06 -10.97
N VAL A 189 -22.37 0.28 -9.69
CA VAL A 189 -21.74 1.52 -9.29
C VAL A 189 -20.24 1.29 -9.15
N TYR A 190 -19.46 2.16 -9.78
CA TYR A 190 -18.01 2.27 -9.61
C TYR A 190 -17.72 3.54 -8.83
N LEU A 191 -16.84 3.46 -7.84
CA LEU A 191 -16.45 4.58 -7.00
C LEU A 191 -14.93 4.61 -6.91
N LEU A 192 -14.35 5.74 -7.29
CA LEU A 192 -12.93 6.03 -7.19
C LEU A 192 -12.77 7.19 -6.22
N ALA A 193 -11.77 7.13 -5.35
CA ALA A 193 -11.46 8.24 -4.46
C ALA A 193 -9.96 8.46 -4.28
N VAL A 194 -9.58 9.74 -4.16
CA VAL A 194 -8.23 10.14 -3.79
C VAL A 194 -8.30 11.10 -2.61
N GLY A 195 -7.71 10.70 -1.50
CA GLY A 195 -7.34 11.58 -0.40
C GLY A 195 -5.95 12.13 -0.65
N GLN A 196 -5.81 13.44 -0.53
CA GLN A 196 -4.54 14.15 -0.63
C GLN A 196 -4.49 15.20 0.48
N LYS A 197 -3.29 15.73 0.77
CA LYS A 197 -3.14 16.87 1.67
C LYS A 197 -4.09 18.01 1.24
N SER A 198 -4.67 18.70 2.22
CA SER A 198 -5.59 19.82 1.99
C SER A 198 -4.91 20.95 1.21
N VAL A 199 -5.07 20.92 -0.11
CA VAL A 199 -4.64 21.93 -1.07
C VAL A 199 -5.79 22.20 -2.04
N GLU A 200 -5.85 23.41 -2.60
CA GLU A 200 -6.96 23.80 -3.49
C GLU A 200 -6.96 23.03 -4.82
N GLU A 201 -5.78 22.62 -5.29
CA GLU A 201 -5.61 21.99 -6.59
C GLU A 201 -5.58 20.47 -6.52
N VAL A 202 -6.16 19.81 -7.52
CA VAL A 202 -6.09 18.36 -7.68
C VAL A 202 -4.68 17.98 -8.12
N SER A 203 -4.01 17.09 -7.38
CA SER A 203 -2.66 16.63 -7.72
C SER A 203 -2.63 15.88 -9.06
N SER A 204 -1.47 15.88 -9.71
CA SER A 204 -1.25 15.10 -10.94
C SER A 204 -1.45 13.60 -10.71
N GLU A 205 -1.12 13.13 -9.52
CA GLU A 205 -1.27 11.76 -9.05
C GLU A 205 -2.75 11.38 -8.93
N ALA A 206 -3.59 12.28 -8.42
CA ALA A 206 -5.02 12.09 -8.40
C ALA A 206 -5.61 12.03 -9.82
N ILE A 207 -5.20 12.93 -10.71
CA ILE A 207 -5.65 12.95 -12.11
C ILE A 207 -5.27 11.64 -12.80
N ASN A 208 -3.99 11.25 -12.73
CA ASN A 208 -3.48 10.01 -13.33
C ASN A 208 -4.23 8.78 -12.80
N PHE A 209 -4.52 8.71 -11.50
CA PHE A 209 -5.32 7.64 -10.93
C PHE A 209 -6.72 7.58 -11.54
N PHE A 210 -7.45 8.69 -11.61
CA PHE A 210 -8.79 8.69 -12.17
C PHE A 210 -8.82 8.37 -13.66
N ASP A 211 -7.86 8.89 -14.43
CA ASP A 211 -7.77 8.69 -15.88
C ASP A 211 -7.33 7.27 -16.25
N SER A 212 -6.74 6.55 -15.30
CA SER A 212 -6.32 5.16 -15.46
C SER A 212 -7.46 4.14 -15.44
N PHE A 213 -8.67 4.55 -15.06
CA PHE A 213 -9.84 3.68 -14.99
C PHE A 213 -10.25 3.17 -16.37
N GLN A 214 -10.37 1.86 -16.50
CA GLN A 214 -10.76 1.18 -17.73
C GLN A 214 -11.69 0.01 -17.41
N LEU A 215 -12.79 -0.11 -18.16
CA LEU A 215 -13.60 -1.33 -18.15
C LEU A 215 -12.84 -2.46 -18.85
N LEU A 216 -13.06 -3.69 -18.39
CA LEU A 216 -12.59 -4.88 -19.09
C LEU A 216 -13.59 -5.19 -20.22
N GLU A 217 -13.07 -5.55 -21.39
CA GLU A 217 -13.85 -6.05 -22.53
C GLU A 217 -14.36 -7.49 -22.30
#